data_AF-A0A8X6VFV5-F1
#
_entry.id   AF-A0A8X6VFV5-F1
#
_cell.length_a   1.000
_cell.length_b   1.000
_cell.length_c   1.000
_cell.angle_alpha   90.00
_cell.angle_beta   90.00
_cell.angle_gamma   90.00
#
_symmetry.space_group_name_H-M   'P 1'
#
loop_
_entity.id
_entity.type
_entity.pdbx_description
1 polymer ?
#
loop_
_entity_poly.entity_id
_entity_poly.type
_entity_poly.pdbx_seq_one_letter_code
_entity_poly.pdbx_strand_id
1 'polypeptide(L)'
;MINGRTCLHVVANGTMTGQRYIDEVLLPHIHLFRGSVGDKFVFMDDNATCHRTLAVQDCLDIAGRNYPPTNKNTLIRALTEEWDKLPQQLLDNVVQSMVRRVECCITLHGRHIHPVLIPFFKVPVDF
;
A
#
# COMPACT_ATOMS: atom_id res chain seq x y z
N MET A 1 3.34 -1.89 -14.15
CA MET A 1 2.08 -2.33 -13.52
C MET A 1 1.43 -3.34 -14.45
N ILE A 2 1.17 -4.55 -13.98
CA ILE A 2 0.28 -5.49 -14.69
C ILE A 2 -1.00 -5.50 -13.84
N ASN A 3 -2.13 -5.09 -14.42
CA ASN A 3 -3.44 -5.07 -13.76
C ASN A 3 -3.49 -4.28 -12.43
N GLY A 4 -2.92 -3.06 -12.37
CA GLY A 4 -3.09 -2.20 -11.18
C GLY A 4 -2.27 -2.59 -9.94
N ARG A 5 -1.34 -3.55 -10.03
CA ARG A 5 -0.52 -4.03 -8.90
C ARG A 5 0.93 -3.64 -8.99
N THR A 6 1.52 -3.36 -7.82
CA THR A 6 2.96 -3.39 -7.59
C THR A 6 3.39 -4.83 -7.25
N CYS A 7 4.65 -5.17 -7.48
CA CYS A 7 5.19 -6.45 -7.02
C CYS A 7 5.25 -6.49 -5.48
N LEU A 8 5.08 -7.67 -4.88
CA LEU A 8 5.30 -7.85 -3.45
C LEU A 8 6.80 -7.77 -3.13
N HIS A 9 7.20 -6.73 -2.39
CA HIS A 9 8.58 -6.55 -1.94
C HIS A 9 8.74 -7.00 -0.50
N VAL A 10 9.44 -8.11 -0.27
CA VAL A 10 9.82 -8.56 1.07
C VAL A 10 11.16 -7.92 1.44
N VAL A 11 11.31 -7.30 2.60
CA VAL A 11 12.63 -6.78 3.01
C VAL A 11 13.38 -7.88 3.78
N ALA A 12 14.66 -8.12 3.45
CA ALA A 12 15.45 -9.17 4.11
C ALA A 12 15.70 -8.85 5.60
N ASN A 13 16.09 -9.86 6.40
CA ASN A 13 16.24 -9.79 7.86
C ASN A 13 16.77 -8.44 8.41
N GLY A 14 16.22 -8.03 9.55
CA GLY A 14 16.56 -6.78 10.25
C GLY A 14 15.34 -5.88 10.44
N THR A 15 15.49 -4.84 11.25
CA THR A 15 14.41 -3.89 11.55
C THR A 15 14.18 -2.92 10.38
N MET A 16 12.93 -2.55 10.13
CA MET A 16 12.58 -1.49 9.18
C MET A 16 12.95 -0.13 9.76
N THR A 17 13.88 0.58 9.13
CA THR A 17 14.24 1.98 9.45
C THR A 17 13.68 2.90 8.36
N GLY A 18 13.58 4.20 8.63
CA GLY A 18 13.11 5.14 7.61
C GLY A 18 13.99 5.14 6.35
N GLN A 19 15.32 5.02 6.51
CA GLN A 19 16.23 4.94 5.36
C GLN A 19 16.02 3.65 4.55
N ARG A 20 15.82 2.49 5.20
CA ARG A 20 15.48 1.25 4.48
C ARG A 20 14.15 1.35 3.77
N TYR A 21 13.16 2.01 4.38
CA TYR A 21 11.87 2.23 3.75
C TYR A 21 12.00 3.08 2.47
N ILE A 22 12.86 4.10 2.49
CA ILE A 22 13.21 4.90 1.30
C ILE A 22 13.83 4.01 0.21
N ASP A 23 14.93 3.33 0.55
CA ASP A 23 15.79 2.66 -0.42
C ASP A 23 15.16 1.37 -0.98
N GLU A 24 14.45 0.62 -0.15
CA GLU A 24 13.90 -0.69 -0.51
C GLU A 24 12.41 -0.62 -0.94
N VAL A 25 11.66 0.42 -0.55
CA VAL A 25 10.21 0.52 -0.83
C VAL A 25 9.86 1.75 -1.67
N LEU A 26 10.14 2.97 -1.17
CA LEU A 26 9.65 4.19 -1.81
C LEU A 26 10.30 4.45 -3.18
N LEU A 27 11.63 4.42 -3.25
CA LEU A 27 12.36 4.70 -4.49
C LEU A 27 12.15 3.64 -5.58
N PRO A 28 12.19 2.33 -5.30
CA PRO A 28 12.05 1.31 -6.35
C PRO A 28 10.61 1.12 -6.82
N HIS A 29 9.62 1.40 -5.96
CA HIS A 29 8.22 1.08 -6.25
C HIS A 29 7.37 2.32 -6.39
N ILE A 30 7.28 3.15 -5.35
CA ILE A 30 6.33 4.26 -5.29
C ILE A 30 6.69 5.39 -6.25
N HIS A 31 7.99 5.71 -6.39
CA HIS A 31 8.46 6.74 -7.30
C HIS A 31 8.01 6.51 -8.76
N LEU A 32 8.18 5.29 -9.26
CA LEU A 32 7.82 4.93 -10.63
C LEU A 32 6.33 5.17 -10.90
N PHE A 33 5.48 4.93 -9.89
CA PHE A 33 4.04 5.13 -10.02
C PHE A 33 3.64 6.60 -9.95
N ARG A 34 4.23 7.38 -9.05
CA ARG A 34 3.98 8.83 -8.96
C ARG A 34 4.23 9.52 -10.30
N GLY A 35 5.35 9.20 -10.98
CA GLY A 35 5.65 9.76 -12.29
C GLY A 35 4.63 9.39 -13.39
N SER A 36 3.98 8.22 -13.27
CA SER A 36 2.99 7.74 -14.25
C SER A 36 1.56 8.23 -14.00
N VAL A 37 1.16 8.41 -12.74
CA VAL A 37 -0.19 8.87 -12.33
C VAL A 37 -0.28 10.41 -12.33
N GLY A 38 0.85 11.08 -12.14
CA GLY A 38 0.94 12.55 -12.13
C GLY A 38 0.35 13.16 -10.85
N ASP A 39 -0.12 14.40 -10.96
CA ASP A 39 -0.48 15.25 -9.81
C ASP A 39 -1.63 14.73 -8.94
N LYS A 40 -2.36 13.70 -9.40
CA LYS A 40 -3.45 13.05 -8.67
C LYS A 40 -3.01 11.85 -7.84
N PHE A 41 -1.72 11.55 -7.81
CA PHE A 41 -1.19 10.42 -7.06
C PHE A 41 -1.33 10.66 -5.54
N VAL A 42 -2.05 9.76 -4.88
CA VAL A 42 -2.18 9.74 -3.41
C VAL A 42 -1.55 8.46 -2.90
N PHE A 43 -0.49 8.60 -2.11
CA PHE A 43 0.13 7.48 -1.39
C PHE A 43 -0.49 7.35 0.00
N MET A 44 -0.83 6.12 0.40
CA MET A 44 -1.40 5.81 1.71
C MET A 44 -0.67 4.62 2.32
N ASP A 45 -0.22 4.78 3.55
CA ASP A 45 0.43 3.76 4.39
C ASP A 45 -0.01 3.94 5.86
N ASP A 46 0.50 3.10 6.76
CA ASP A 46 0.26 3.23 8.19
C ASP A 46 1.27 4.17 8.88
N ASN A 47 0.99 4.53 10.13
CA ASN A 47 1.80 5.48 10.91
C ASN A 47 3.02 4.86 11.61
N ALA A 48 3.59 3.76 11.10
CA ALA A 48 4.78 3.18 11.70
C ALA A 48 5.93 4.21 11.76
N THR A 49 6.73 4.21 12.82
CA THR A 49 7.77 5.23 13.05
C THR A 49 8.75 5.36 11.89
N CYS A 50 9.07 4.24 11.21
CA CYS A 50 9.92 4.26 10.03
C CYS A 50 9.29 5.04 8.86
N HIS A 51 7.97 5.10 8.73
CA HIS A 51 7.26 5.82 7.65
C HIS A 51 7.07 7.30 7.92
N ARG A 52 7.35 7.75 9.15
CA ARG A 52 7.09 9.12 9.62
C ARG A 52 8.37 9.87 9.99
N THR A 53 9.53 9.37 9.56
CA THR A 53 10.80 10.08 9.74
C THR A 53 10.89 11.27 8.78
N LEU A 54 11.66 12.30 9.14
CA LEU A 54 11.89 13.46 8.27
C LEU A 54 12.46 13.05 6.91
N ALA A 55 13.44 12.15 6.89
CA ALA A 55 14.02 11.64 5.64
C ALA A 55 12.98 10.97 4.72
N VAL A 56 12.00 10.25 5.30
CA VAL A 56 10.91 9.64 4.51
C VAL A 56 9.98 10.71 3.97
N GLN A 57 9.64 11.72 4.77
CA GLN A 57 8.82 12.82 4.31
C GLN A 57 9.50 13.58 3.15
N ASP A 58 10.80 13.87 3.29
CA ASP A 58 11.60 14.52 2.25
C ASP A 58 11.73 13.64 0.99
N CYS A 59 11.81 12.32 1.12
CA CYS A 59 11.87 11.40 -0.01
C CYS A 59 10.52 11.27 -0.75
N LEU A 60 9.40 11.31 -0.03
CA LEU A 60 8.09 11.38 -0.67
C LEU A 60 7.97 12.64 -1.54
N ASP A 61 8.70 13.69 -1.19
CA ASP A 61 8.81 14.91 -1.99
C ASP A 61 9.85 14.80 -3.11
N ILE A 62 10.91 14.00 -2.95
CA ILE A 62 12.06 13.96 -3.87
C ILE A 62 12.54 12.52 -4.16
N ALA A 63 12.68 12.24 -5.46
CA ALA A 63 13.63 11.30 -6.09
C ALA A 63 13.13 9.92 -6.52
N GLY A 64 13.82 9.42 -7.55
CA GLY A 64 13.83 8.05 -8.03
C GLY A 64 15.16 7.60 -8.63
N ARG A 65 15.44 6.29 -8.50
CA ARG A 65 16.05 5.34 -9.46
C ARG A 65 16.41 3.98 -8.81
N ASN A 66 16.77 2.99 -9.65
CA ASN A 66 16.87 1.51 -9.49
C ASN A 66 18.27 0.92 -9.14
N TYR A 67 18.31 -0.31 -8.55
CA TYR A 67 19.08 -1.53 -9.01
C TYR A 67 18.69 -2.82 -8.21
N PRO A 68 18.87 -4.08 -8.70
CA PRO A 68 18.22 -5.29 -8.14
C PRO A 68 19.16 -6.36 -7.50
N PRO A 69 18.64 -7.29 -6.63
CA PRO A 69 19.41 -8.39 -6.01
C PRO A 69 18.95 -9.83 -6.37
N THR A 70 19.70 -10.84 -5.89
CA THR A 70 19.93 -12.16 -6.56
C THR A 70 19.73 -13.45 -5.72
N ASN A 71 18.78 -13.49 -4.77
CA ASN A 71 17.95 -14.65 -4.33
C ASN A 71 17.56 -14.51 -2.84
N LYS A 72 16.58 -15.25 -2.29
CA LYS A 72 15.19 -14.77 -2.06
C LYS A 72 14.22 -15.06 -3.20
N ASN A 73 14.73 -15.53 -4.33
CA ASN A 73 13.94 -15.79 -5.53
C ASN A 73 12.99 -16.97 -5.33
N THR A 74 13.39 -17.98 -4.57
CA THR A 74 12.54 -19.16 -4.33
C THR A 74 11.35 -18.82 -3.43
N LEU A 75 11.55 -17.96 -2.43
CA LEU A 75 10.49 -17.51 -1.53
C LEU A 75 9.61 -16.42 -2.17
N ILE A 76 10.20 -15.48 -2.87
CA ILE A 76 9.47 -14.49 -3.67
C ILE A 76 8.62 -15.16 -4.72
N ARG A 77 9.11 -16.21 -5.40
CA ARG A 77 8.34 -16.90 -6.43
C ARG A 77 7.06 -17.49 -5.85
N ALA A 78 7.14 -18.17 -4.71
CA ALA A 78 5.96 -18.71 -4.04
C ALA A 78 4.95 -17.61 -3.65
N LEU A 79 5.42 -16.49 -3.09
CA LEU A 79 4.53 -15.38 -2.70
C LEU A 79 4.00 -14.58 -3.90
N THR A 80 4.78 -14.48 -4.98
CA THR A 80 4.38 -13.82 -6.24
C THR A 80 3.34 -14.66 -6.95
N GLU A 81 3.49 -15.99 -6.97
CA GLU A 81 2.48 -16.91 -7.49
C GLU A 81 1.14 -16.76 -6.75
N GLU A 82 1.16 -16.62 -5.42
CA GLU A 82 -0.08 -16.38 -4.65
C GLU A 82 -0.63 -14.96 -4.86
N TRP A 83 0.24 -13.95 -4.97
CA TRP A 83 -0.16 -12.55 -5.22
C TRP A 83 -0.78 -12.37 -6.61
N ASP A 84 -0.26 -13.07 -7.63
CA ASP A 84 -0.79 -13.05 -9.00
C ASP A 84 -2.15 -13.76 -9.08
N LYS A 85 -2.40 -14.77 -8.24
CA LYS A 85 -3.68 -15.48 -8.17
C LYS A 85 -4.81 -14.67 -7.56
N LEU A 86 -4.52 -13.58 -6.84
CA LEU A 86 -5.58 -12.72 -6.30
C LEU A 86 -6.39 -12.14 -7.47
N PRO A 87 -7.72 -12.21 -7.50
CA PRO A 87 -8.49 -11.67 -8.62
C PRO A 87 -8.51 -10.13 -8.55
N GLN A 88 -8.49 -9.45 -9.70
CA GLN A 88 -8.51 -7.99 -9.75
C GLN A 88 -9.75 -7.40 -9.06
N GLN A 89 -10.87 -8.09 -9.22
CA GLN A 89 -12.12 -7.77 -8.54
C GLN A 89 -11.97 -7.75 -7.01
N LEU A 90 -11.12 -8.59 -6.42
CA LEU A 90 -10.86 -8.55 -4.97
C LEU A 90 -10.11 -7.28 -4.59
N LEU A 91 -9.10 -6.88 -5.37
CA LEU A 91 -8.37 -5.63 -5.11
C LEU A 91 -9.28 -4.41 -5.28
N ASP A 92 -10.08 -4.38 -6.33
CA ASP A 92 -11.03 -3.30 -6.58
C ASP A 92 -12.06 -3.23 -5.45
N ASN A 93 -12.58 -4.38 -4.99
CA ASN A 93 -13.48 -4.45 -3.85
C ASN A 93 -12.82 -3.92 -2.56
N VAL A 94 -11.55 -4.26 -2.31
CA VAL A 94 -10.82 -3.77 -1.13
C VAL A 94 -10.64 -2.25 -1.20
N VAL A 95 -10.24 -1.70 -2.35
CA VAL A 95 -10.10 -0.24 -2.53
C VAL A 95 -11.45 0.46 -2.36
N GLN A 96 -12.49 0.01 -3.07
CA GLN A 96 -13.82 0.62 -3.02
C GLN A 96 -14.50 0.48 -1.64
N SER A 97 -14.17 -0.59 -0.90
CA SER A 97 -14.69 -0.77 0.48
C SER A 97 -14.15 0.24 1.47
N MET A 98 -13.08 0.99 1.15
CA MET A 98 -12.54 2.01 2.07
C MET A 98 -13.58 3.06 2.44
N VAL A 99 -14.43 3.48 1.48
CA VAL A 99 -15.51 4.44 1.74
C VAL A 99 -16.45 3.91 2.83
N ARG A 100 -16.92 2.67 2.68
CA ARG A 100 -17.81 2.03 3.67
C ARG A 100 -17.13 1.81 5.02
N ARG A 101 -15.85 1.45 5.03
CA ARG A 101 -15.09 1.28 6.27
C ARG A 101 -14.92 2.60 7.02
N VAL A 102 -14.69 3.70 6.31
CA VAL A 102 -14.64 5.05 6.89
C VAL A 102 -16.00 5.44 7.47
N GLU A 103 -17.10 5.20 6.76
CA GLU A 103 -18.46 5.44 7.26
C GLU A 103 -18.78 4.61 8.52
N CYS A 104 -18.40 3.32 8.52
CA CYS A 104 -18.51 2.45 9.70
C CYS A 104 -17.73 3.04 10.88
N CYS A 105 -16.50 3.49 10.63
CA CYS A 105 -15.63 4.09 11.65
C CYS A 105 -16.27 5.33 12.26
N ILE A 106 -16.81 6.22 11.42
CA ILE A 106 -17.50 7.45 11.85
C ILE A 106 -18.73 7.09 12.69
N THR A 107 -19.57 6.18 12.20
CA THR A 107 -20.79 5.75 12.91
C THR A 107 -20.48 5.09 14.25
N LEU A 108 -19.36 4.37 14.33
CA LEU A 108 -18.89 3.72 15.55
C LEU A 108 -17.96 4.61 16.39
N HIS A 109 -17.84 5.90 16.06
CA HIS A 109 -17.00 6.87 16.77
C HIS A 109 -15.55 6.40 16.98
N GLY A 110 -14.94 5.81 15.93
CA GLY A 110 -13.56 5.35 15.95
C GLY A 110 -13.33 3.99 16.63
N ARG A 111 -14.39 3.30 17.06
CA ARG A 111 -14.26 1.96 17.66
C ARG A 111 -13.93 0.90 16.60
N HIS A 112 -13.40 -0.22 17.08
CA HIS A 112 -13.06 -1.37 16.24
C HIS A 112 -14.27 -1.82 15.39
N ILE A 113 -14.05 -1.94 14.08
CA ILE A 113 -15.06 -2.38 13.11
C ILE A 113 -14.94 -3.88 12.96
N HIS A 114 -15.99 -4.63 13.31
CA HIS A 114 -16.03 -6.05 13.01
C HIS A 114 -16.36 -6.27 11.51
N PRO A 115 -15.60 -7.10 10.76
CA PRO A 115 -15.76 -7.24 9.31
C PRO A 115 -17.18 -7.60 8.84
N VAL A 116 -17.91 -8.35 9.67
CA VAL A 116 -19.31 -8.76 9.41
C VAL A 116 -20.28 -7.57 9.40
N LEU A 117 -19.94 -6.45 10.03
CA LEU A 117 -20.82 -5.28 10.10
C LEU A 117 -20.71 -4.38 8.86
N ILE A 118 -19.60 -4.45 8.12
CA ILE A 118 -19.32 -3.60 6.95
C ILE A 118 -20.43 -3.65 5.86
N PRO A 119 -21.04 -4.81 5.54
CA PRO A 119 -22.12 -4.89 4.55
C PRO A 119 -23.44 -4.22 4.99
N PHE A 120 -23.64 -3.99 6.28
CA PHE A 120 -24.92 -3.49 6.84
C PHE A 120 -24.98 -1.97 6.92
N PHE A 121 -23.86 -1.28 6.75
CA PHE A 121 -23.84 0.18 6.56
C PHE A 121 -24.19 0.46 5.09
N LYS A 122 -25.45 0.86 4.87
CA LYS A 122 -25.93 1.32 3.56
C LYS A 122 -25.37 2.72 3.32
N VAL A 123 -24.84 2.93 2.11
CA VAL A 123 -24.49 4.24 1.59
C VAL A 123 -25.78 5.06 1.40
N PRO A 124 -26.04 6.15 2.13
CA PRO A 124 -26.79 7.26 1.57
C PRO A 124 -25.76 8.15 0.87
N VAL A 125 -25.60 7.97 -0.44
CA VAL A 125 -24.77 8.89 -1.23
C VAL A 125 -25.56 10.18 -1.33
N ASP A 126 -25.28 11.13 -0.44
CA ASP A 126 -25.63 12.53 -0.61
C ASP A 126 -24.42 13.36 -0.12
N PHE A 127 -23.54 13.69 -1.07
CA PHE A 127 -22.62 14.84 -0.95
C PHE A 127 -23.31 16.05 -1.59
#